data_AF-A0ABD6DQF7-F1
#
_entry.id   AF-A0ABD6DQF7-F1
#
_cell.length_a   1.000
_cell.length_b   1.000
_cell.length_c   1.000
_cell.angle_alpha   90.00
_cell.angle_beta   90.00
_cell.angle_gamma   90.00
#
_symmetry.space_group_name_H-M   'P 1'
#
loop_
_entity.id
_entity.type
_entity.pdbx_description
1 polymer ?
#
loop_
_entity_poly.entity_id
_entity_poly.type
_entity_poly.pdbx_seq_one_letter_code
_entity_poly.pdbx_strand_id
1 'polypeptide(L)'
;MTSEIHDEDGATEHDAGMQSALRPVDHEAVVTGLGLVAVLAVAGTTTLRTLYNLPFDPVPVSSGARSVVGTAMLGVLAMVLLGLVLSTGRRTVRVGLLFVAVFGVLPSFDAAATLPGAVGVTGGASLALLGTVGVPDSSRAFRRVAVAAGFVAGVAVSLAAATGLVDAGLRQTGSLLIVAAILGTGIRVQRDRLAASVGVLVLFATLALTAASPYVAGSALLVAFAVVGVPHLLVAAAVGVCAAVGTAAVRRGAYATATGACLLLVAGMPVTFPRALAVLLGAALVLLPTGALVPVDNRNQNETEVAS
;
A
#
# COMPACT_ATOMS: atom_id res chain seq x y z
N MET A 1 3.34 -66.20 -36.17
CA MET A 1 2.23 -65.28 -36.51
C MET A 1 1.49 -65.06 -35.21
N THR A 2 1.61 -63.93 -34.52
CA THR A 2 1.41 -62.51 -34.90
C THR A 2 2.07 -61.67 -33.78
N SER A 3 3.09 -60.84 -34.02
CA SER A 3 3.07 -59.45 -34.52
C SER A 3 2.15 -58.51 -33.73
N GLU A 4 2.63 -58.01 -32.58
CA GLU A 4 2.11 -56.85 -31.87
C GLU A 4 3.25 -55.80 -31.83
N ILE A 5 3.13 -54.79 -32.66
CA ILE A 5 4.04 -53.64 -32.83
C ILE A 5 3.14 -52.43 -32.57
N HIS A 6 3.30 -51.73 -31.44
CA HIS A 6 4.11 -50.51 -31.27
C HIS A 6 3.37 -49.26 -31.80
N ASP A 7 2.63 -48.56 -30.93
CA ASP A 7 2.13 -47.20 -31.22
C ASP A 7 1.60 -46.42 -29.98
N GLU A 8 2.37 -46.29 -28.89
CA GLU A 8 2.00 -45.41 -27.74
C GLU A 8 3.04 -44.31 -27.39
N ASP A 9 4.18 -44.23 -28.09
CA ASP A 9 5.26 -43.29 -27.74
C ASP A 9 5.04 -41.84 -28.25
N GLY A 10 3.98 -41.56 -29.01
CA GLY A 10 3.74 -40.24 -29.62
C GLY A 10 2.92 -39.24 -28.80
N ALA A 11 2.20 -39.69 -27.76
CA ALA A 11 1.26 -38.82 -27.04
C ALA A 11 1.88 -38.03 -25.87
N THR A 12 3.02 -38.47 -25.34
CA THR A 12 3.64 -37.88 -24.13
C THR A 12 4.53 -36.67 -24.44
N GLU A 13 5.17 -36.60 -25.61
CA GLU A 13 5.98 -35.43 -26.00
C GLU A 13 5.15 -34.20 -26.36
N HIS A 14 3.94 -34.39 -26.92
CA HIS A 14 3.10 -33.27 -27.32
C HIS A 14 2.51 -32.51 -26.11
N ASP A 15 2.23 -33.22 -25.01
CA ASP A 15 1.72 -32.62 -23.77
C ASP A 15 2.84 -31.93 -22.96
N ALA A 16 4.07 -32.44 -23.00
CA ALA A 16 5.22 -31.81 -22.36
C ALA A 16 5.56 -30.44 -22.95
N GLY A 17 5.42 -30.29 -24.28
CA GLY A 17 5.59 -29.01 -24.97
C GLY A 17 4.54 -27.97 -24.57
N MET A 18 3.27 -28.37 -24.43
CA MET A 18 2.17 -27.45 -24.12
C MET A 18 2.16 -27.02 -22.64
N GLN A 19 2.59 -27.88 -21.71
CA GLN A 19 2.76 -27.52 -20.30
C GLN A 19 3.95 -26.57 -20.06
N SER A 20 5.00 -26.64 -20.90
CA SER A 20 6.15 -25.71 -20.81
C SER A 20 5.84 -24.30 -21.34
N ALA A 21 4.84 -24.16 -22.22
CA ALA A 21 4.41 -22.87 -22.78
C ALA A 21 3.53 -22.06 -21.80
N LEU A 22 2.86 -22.74 -20.85
CA LEU A 22 2.10 -22.10 -19.77
C LEU A 22 3.02 -21.87 -18.57
N ARG A 23 4.02 -21.01 -18.74
CA ARG A 23 4.81 -20.53 -17.59
C ARG A 23 3.84 -19.97 -16.55
N PRO A 24 3.82 -20.51 -15.31
CA PRO A 24 2.96 -19.98 -14.27
C PRO A 24 3.29 -18.51 -14.08
N VAL A 25 2.27 -17.65 -14.18
CA VAL A 25 2.42 -16.20 -13.98
C VAL A 25 2.96 -15.99 -12.57
N ASP A 26 4.14 -15.39 -12.49
CA ASP A 26 4.74 -15.06 -11.19
C ASP A 26 3.92 -13.97 -10.52
N HIS A 27 3.03 -14.37 -9.62
CA HIS A 27 2.15 -13.48 -8.87
C HIS A 27 2.94 -12.42 -8.07
N GLU A 28 4.15 -12.74 -7.61
CA GLU A 28 4.98 -11.77 -6.89
C GLU A 28 5.47 -10.65 -7.82
N ALA A 29 5.84 -11.00 -9.05
CA ALA A 29 6.20 -10.02 -10.08
C ALA A 29 5.01 -9.11 -10.43
N VAL A 30 3.80 -9.67 -10.53
CA VAL A 30 2.56 -8.90 -10.80
C VAL A 30 2.27 -7.91 -9.67
N VAL A 31 2.27 -8.37 -8.41
CA VAL A 31 2.04 -7.51 -7.24
C VAL A 31 3.08 -6.40 -7.14
N THR A 32 4.36 -6.74 -7.40
CA THR A 32 5.46 -5.77 -7.39
C THR A 32 5.30 -4.73 -8.50
N GLY A 33 4.96 -5.16 -9.72
CA GLY A 33 4.70 -4.27 -10.85
C GLY A 33 3.54 -3.31 -10.58
N LEU A 34 2.43 -3.83 -10.04
CA LEU A 34 1.28 -3.02 -9.63
C LEU A 34 1.66 -2.00 -8.53
N GLY A 35 2.45 -2.42 -7.54
CA GLY A 35 2.97 -1.53 -6.50
C GLY A 35 3.86 -0.42 -7.08
N LEU A 36 4.73 -0.75 -8.05
CA LEU A 36 5.60 0.23 -8.71
C LEU A 36 4.79 1.25 -9.51
N VAL A 37 3.77 0.81 -10.26
CA VAL A 37 2.85 1.71 -10.98
C VAL A 37 2.17 2.68 -10.02
N ALA A 38 1.69 2.19 -8.87
CA ALA A 38 1.11 3.05 -7.84
C ALA A 38 2.13 4.06 -7.27
N VAL A 39 3.36 3.62 -6.98
CA VAL A 39 4.43 4.50 -6.48
C VAL A 39 4.71 5.60 -7.50
N LEU A 40 4.87 5.27 -8.78
CA LEU A 40 5.14 6.25 -9.84
C LEU A 40 4.00 7.25 -10.00
N ALA A 41 2.75 6.77 -10.00
CA ALA A 41 1.58 7.63 -10.10
C ALA A 41 1.48 8.60 -8.92
N VAL A 42 1.63 8.11 -7.68
CA VAL A 42 1.54 8.92 -6.47
C VAL A 42 2.73 9.88 -6.33
N ALA A 43 3.95 9.42 -6.62
CA ALA A 43 5.14 10.26 -6.59
C ALA A 43 5.06 11.36 -7.67
N GLY A 44 4.60 11.03 -8.87
CA GLY A 44 4.39 11.99 -9.95
C GLY A 44 3.37 13.06 -9.59
N THR A 45 2.21 12.68 -9.04
CA THR A 45 1.19 13.67 -8.62
C THR A 45 1.63 14.52 -7.43
N THR A 46 2.33 13.93 -6.45
CA THR A 46 2.91 14.66 -5.32
C THR A 46 4.00 15.63 -5.78
N THR A 47 4.84 15.23 -6.74
CA THR A 47 5.86 16.11 -7.35
C THR A 47 5.22 17.26 -8.09
N LEU A 48 4.24 16.99 -8.97
CA LEU A 48 3.53 18.02 -9.71
C LEU A 48 2.84 19.01 -8.75
N ARG A 49 2.24 18.49 -7.68
CA ARG A 49 1.65 19.29 -6.60
C ARG A 49 2.66 20.15 -5.88
N THR A 50 3.88 19.68 -5.69
CA THR A 50 4.94 20.50 -5.11
C THR A 50 5.34 21.62 -6.07
N LEU A 51 5.52 21.31 -7.36
CA LEU A 51 5.96 22.26 -8.38
C LEU A 51 4.99 23.43 -8.60
N TYR A 52 3.68 23.18 -8.69
CA TYR A 52 2.71 24.28 -8.92
C TYR A 52 2.39 25.09 -7.66
N ASN A 53 2.92 24.70 -6.50
CA ASN A 53 2.76 25.43 -5.23
C ASN A 53 4.11 25.88 -4.65
N LEU A 54 5.16 25.94 -5.48
CA LEU A 54 6.43 26.50 -5.04
C LEU A 54 6.21 27.95 -4.57
N PRO A 55 6.84 28.36 -3.45
CA PRO A 55 6.70 29.72 -2.95
C PRO A 55 7.33 30.75 -3.90
N PHE A 56 8.34 30.33 -4.66
CA PHE A 56 9.03 31.14 -5.65
C PHE A 56 8.85 30.46 -7.01
N ASP A 57 8.28 31.19 -7.97
CA ASP A 57 8.05 30.74 -9.36
C ASP A 57 7.21 29.46 -9.51
N PRO A 58 5.92 29.49 -9.11
CA PRO A 58 5.04 28.34 -9.27
C PRO A 58 4.84 28.02 -10.76
N VAL A 59 4.98 26.75 -11.12
CA VAL A 59 4.73 26.30 -12.49
C VAL A 59 3.25 26.56 -12.83
N PRO A 60 2.94 27.31 -13.91
CA PRO A 60 1.57 27.63 -14.27
C PRO A 60 0.87 26.38 -14.80
N VAL A 61 0.04 25.77 -13.96
CA VAL A 61 -0.78 24.60 -14.32
C VAL A 61 -2.25 24.99 -14.31
N SER A 62 -2.95 24.77 -15.44
CA SER A 62 -4.38 25.07 -15.54
C SER A 62 -5.20 24.28 -14.51
N SER A 63 -6.32 24.84 -14.07
CA SER A 63 -7.26 24.15 -13.16
C SER A 63 -7.76 22.83 -13.74
N GLY A 64 -8.01 22.79 -15.06
CA GLY A 64 -8.38 21.58 -15.80
C GLY A 64 -7.31 20.49 -15.69
N ALA A 65 -6.04 20.81 -15.94
CA ALA A 65 -4.94 19.85 -15.82
C ALA A 65 -4.81 19.30 -14.39
N ARG A 66 -4.96 20.15 -13.37
CA ARG A 66 -4.95 19.72 -11.95
C ARG A 66 -6.08 18.72 -11.64
N SER A 67 -7.28 18.98 -12.15
CA SER A 67 -8.42 18.07 -12.01
C SER A 67 -8.16 16.73 -12.69
N VAL A 68 -7.70 16.76 -13.95
CA VAL A 68 -7.37 15.55 -14.73
C VAL A 68 -6.32 14.70 -14.02
N VAL A 69 -5.26 15.30 -13.49
CA VAL A 69 -4.21 14.58 -12.75
C VAL A 69 -4.77 13.91 -11.49
N GLY A 70 -5.65 14.61 -10.75
CA GLY A 70 -6.31 14.06 -9.57
C GLY A 70 -7.20 12.85 -9.90
N THR A 71 -8.02 12.96 -10.95
CA THR A 71 -8.89 11.88 -11.41
C THR A 71 -8.11 10.70 -11.98
N ALA A 72 -7.05 10.97 -12.76
CA ALA A 72 -6.18 9.94 -13.31
C ALA A 72 -5.47 9.15 -12.21
N MET A 73 -4.94 9.84 -11.17
CA MET A 73 -4.34 9.19 -10.00
C MET A 73 -5.33 8.26 -9.31
N LEU A 74 -6.57 8.70 -9.12
CA LEU A 74 -7.61 7.90 -8.50
C LEU A 74 -7.93 6.64 -9.33
N GLY A 75 -8.08 6.81 -10.65
CA GLY A 75 -8.30 5.70 -11.58
C GLY A 75 -7.15 4.68 -11.56
N VAL A 76 -5.90 5.14 -11.57
CA VAL A 76 -4.72 4.26 -11.48
C VAL A 76 -4.72 3.48 -10.17
N LEU A 77 -4.97 4.12 -9.04
CA LEU A 77 -5.02 3.44 -7.74
C LEU A 77 -6.15 2.40 -7.66
N ALA A 78 -7.32 2.72 -8.22
CA ALA A 78 -8.43 1.77 -8.28
C ALA A 78 -8.09 0.54 -9.15
N MET A 79 -7.47 0.76 -10.31
CA MET A 79 -7.01 -0.33 -11.19
C MET A 79 -5.94 -1.19 -10.53
N VAL A 80 -4.99 -0.57 -9.81
CA VAL A 80 -3.97 -1.29 -9.05
C VAL A 80 -4.60 -2.15 -7.95
N LEU A 81 -5.53 -1.58 -7.18
CA LEU A 81 -6.27 -2.34 -6.15
C LEU A 81 -7.05 -3.50 -6.77
N LEU A 82 -7.70 -3.31 -7.92
CA LEU A 82 -8.40 -4.38 -8.63
C LEU A 82 -7.43 -5.47 -9.11
N GLY A 83 -6.25 -5.10 -9.60
CA GLY A 83 -5.18 -6.06 -9.92
C GLY A 83 -4.75 -6.89 -8.69
N LEU A 84 -4.65 -6.26 -7.51
CA LEU A 84 -4.37 -6.96 -6.26
C LEU A 84 -5.52 -7.86 -5.79
N VAL A 85 -6.78 -7.44 -6.01
CA VAL A 85 -7.98 -8.26 -5.76
C VAL A 85 -7.93 -9.54 -6.60
N LEU A 86 -7.52 -9.45 -7.85
CA LEU A 86 -7.37 -10.61 -8.74
C LEU A 86 -6.17 -11.49 -8.35
N SER A 87 -5.12 -10.88 -7.78
CA SER A 87 -3.89 -11.56 -7.39
C SER A 87 -3.95 -12.23 -6.01
N THR A 88 -4.97 -11.95 -5.19
CA THR A 88 -5.04 -12.46 -3.81
C THR A 88 -5.87 -13.74 -3.67
N GLY A 89 -5.27 -14.78 -3.09
CA GLY A 89 -5.95 -16.05 -2.79
C GLY A 89 -6.94 -15.97 -1.62
N ARG A 90 -6.80 -14.99 -0.70
CA ARG A 90 -7.63 -14.91 0.50
C ARG A 90 -8.93 -14.16 0.26
N ARG A 91 -10.06 -14.87 0.37
CA ARG A 91 -11.42 -14.32 0.17
C ARG A 91 -11.67 -13.04 0.99
N THR A 92 -11.29 -13.00 2.26
CA THR A 92 -11.51 -11.84 3.14
C THR A 92 -10.74 -10.60 2.67
N VAL A 93 -9.46 -10.76 2.31
CA VAL A 93 -8.63 -9.68 1.77
C VAL A 93 -9.20 -9.20 0.44
N ARG A 94 -9.57 -10.14 -0.43
CA ARG A 94 -10.16 -9.86 -1.75
C ARG A 94 -11.40 -8.99 -1.65
N VAL A 95 -12.33 -9.36 -0.79
CA VAL A 95 -13.57 -8.59 -0.58
C VAL A 95 -13.24 -7.21 -0.01
N GLY A 96 -12.37 -7.14 1.00
CA GLY A 96 -11.99 -5.86 1.61
C GLY A 96 -11.35 -4.89 0.60
N LEU A 97 -10.39 -5.36 -0.20
CA LEU A 97 -9.74 -4.55 -1.23
C LEU A 97 -10.70 -4.16 -2.37
N LEU A 98 -11.64 -5.04 -2.74
CA LEU A 98 -12.67 -4.73 -3.74
C LEU A 98 -13.59 -3.60 -3.25
N PHE A 99 -14.01 -3.63 -1.99
CA PHE A 99 -14.78 -2.54 -1.38
C PHE A 99 -13.98 -1.23 -1.41
N VAL A 100 -12.71 -1.26 -1.02
CA VAL A 100 -11.83 -0.08 -1.05
C VAL A 100 -11.71 0.49 -2.47
N ALA A 101 -11.53 -0.36 -3.49
CA ALA A 101 -11.42 0.06 -4.89
C ALA A 101 -12.71 0.69 -5.41
N VAL A 102 -13.86 0.03 -5.22
CA VAL A 102 -15.15 0.46 -5.76
C VAL A 102 -15.68 1.70 -5.01
N PHE A 103 -15.73 1.65 -3.68
CA PHE A 103 -16.24 2.77 -2.89
C PHE A 103 -15.28 3.97 -2.87
N GLY A 104 -13.98 3.75 -3.10
CA GLY A 104 -12.99 4.82 -3.18
C GLY A 104 -13.15 5.73 -4.40
N VAL A 105 -13.73 5.23 -5.50
CA VAL A 105 -13.96 6.01 -6.73
C VAL A 105 -15.31 6.70 -6.78
N LEU A 106 -16.31 6.20 -6.04
CA LEU A 106 -17.68 6.72 -6.03
C LEU A 106 -17.79 8.25 -5.85
N PRO A 107 -17.03 8.90 -4.93
CA PRO A 107 -17.15 10.34 -4.72
C PRO A 107 -16.75 11.18 -5.94
N SER A 108 -16.13 10.59 -6.96
CA SER A 108 -15.79 11.28 -8.21
C SER A 108 -16.95 11.36 -9.20
N PHE A 109 -17.99 10.55 -9.00
CA PHE A 109 -19.19 10.54 -9.84
C PHE A 109 -20.32 11.36 -9.22
N ASP A 110 -20.47 11.30 -7.90
CA ASP A 110 -21.52 12.00 -7.17
C ASP A 110 -21.03 12.42 -5.77
N ALA A 111 -21.24 13.69 -5.44
CA ALA A 111 -20.94 14.23 -4.12
C ALA A 111 -21.79 13.57 -3.02
N ALA A 112 -23.03 13.14 -3.33
CA ALA A 112 -23.87 12.39 -2.38
C ALA A 112 -23.26 11.03 -2.01
N ALA A 113 -22.40 10.47 -2.88
CA ALA A 113 -21.71 9.21 -2.64
C ALA A 113 -20.45 9.36 -1.76
N THR A 114 -20.11 10.57 -1.30
CA THR A 114 -18.93 10.80 -0.44
C THR A 114 -19.02 10.02 0.89
N LEU A 115 -20.18 10.03 1.54
CA LEU A 115 -20.38 9.34 2.81
C LEU A 115 -20.38 7.81 2.64
N PRO A 116 -21.18 7.22 1.71
CA PRO A 116 -21.05 5.80 1.37
C PRO A 116 -19.62 5.40 0.98
N GLY A 117 -18.92 6.26 0.23
CA GLY A 117 -17.53 6.07 -0.14
C GLY A 117 -16.60 5.95 1.08
N ALA A 118 -16.72 6.88 2.03
CA ALA A 118 -15.92 6.84 3.27
C ALA A 118 -16.21 5.59 4.09
N VAL A 119 -17.48 5.20 4.24
CA VAL A 119 -17.87 3.98 4.96
C VAL A 119 -17.37 2.72 4.25
N GLY A 120 -17.51 2.64 2.93
CA GLY A 120 -17.06 1.49 2.14
C GLY A 120 -15.54 1.33 2.14
N VAL A 121 -14.78 2.43 2.03
CA VAL A 121 -13.31 2.42 2.10
C VAL A 121 -12.84 2.00 3.49
N THR A 122 -13.42 2.54 4.56
CA THR A 122 -13.01 2.22 5.93
C THR A 122 -13.41 0.80 6.35
N GLY A 123 -14.62 0.37 6.01
CA GLY A 123 -15.09 -1.00 6.22
C GLY A 123 -14.30 -2.02 5.41
N GLY A 124 -14.05 -1.75 4.14
CA GLY A 124 -13.23 -2.57 3.26
C GLY A 124 -11.78 -2.67 3.76
N ALA A 125 -11.18 -1.55 4.19
CA ALA A 125 -9.85 -1.53 4.78
C ALA A 125 -9.76 -2.34 6.08
N SER A 126 -10.78 -2.20 6.94
CA SER A 126 -10.91 -3.01 8.16
C SER A 126 -10.93 -4.50 7.82
N LEU A 127 -11.76 -4.90 6.86
CA LEU A 127 -11.87 -6.29 6.43
C LEU A 127 -10.56 -6.81 5.83
N ALA A 128 -9.90 -6.01 4.98
CA ALA A 128 -8.65 -6.39 4.33
C ALA A 128 -7.47 -6.52 5.32
N LEU A 129 -7.32 -5.56 6.23
CA LEU A 129 -6.15 -5.46 7.11
C LEU A 129 -6.33 -6.22 8.43
N LEU A 130 -7.54 -6.22 8.99
CA LEU A 130 -7.85 -6.85 10.29
C LEU A 130 -8.56 -8.20 10.14
N GLY A 131 -9.34 -8.41 9.08
CA GLY A 131 -10.09 -9.65 8.88
C GLY A 131 -9.24 -10.89 8.65
N THR A 132 -7.91 -10.73 8.47
CA THR A 132 -6.96 -11.85 8.42
C THR A 132 -6.25 -12.12 9.73
N VAL A 133 -6.43 -11.25 10.72
CA VAL A 133 -5.79 -11.39 12.01
C VAL A 133 -6.81 -12.04 12.94
N GLY A 134 -6.59 -13.32 13.24
CA GLY A 134 -7.35 -14.02 14.27
C GLY A 134 -7.11 -13.42 15.66
N VAL A 135 -7.61 -14.09 16.70
CA VAL A 135 -7.33 -13.69 18.08
C VAL A 135 -5.80 -13.69 18.29
N PRO A 136 -5.20 -12.56 18.72
CA PRO A 136 -3.76 -12.44 18.79
C PRO A 136 -3.20 -13.24 19.98
N ASP A 137 -2.65 -14.41 19.72
CA ASP A 137 -2.06 -15.28 20.75
C ASP A 137 -0.61 -14.91 21.13
N SER A 138 -0.06 -13.85 20.52
CA SER A 138 1.30 -13.39 20.80
C SER A 138 1.44 -11.88 20.76
N SER A 139 2.44 -11.36 21.47
CA SER A 139 2.78 -9.93 21.45
C SER A 139 3.10 -9.39 20.05
N ARG A 140 3.64 -10.23 19.16
CA ARG A 140 3.89 -9.88 17.75
C ARG A 140 2.60 -9.78 16.95
N ALA A 141 1.66 -10.71 17.16
CA ALA A 141 0.35 -10.67 16.53
C ALA A 141 -0.42 -9.41 16.98
N PHE A 142 -0.43 -9.14 18.29
CA PHE A 142 -1.06 -7.95 18.86
C PHE A 142 -0.50 -6.65 18.25
N ARG A 143 0.84 -6.51 18.15
CA ARG A 143 1.46 -5.34 17.50
C ARG A 143 1.03 -5.17 16.05
N ARG A 144 0.87 -6.27 15.31
CA ARG A 144 0.39 -6.23 13.92
C ARG A 144 -1.07 -5.78 13.83
N VAL A 145 -1.94 -6.28 14.72
CA VAL A 145 -3.33 -5.81 14.84
C VAL A 145 -3.35 -4.32 15.15
N ALA A 146 -2.58 -3.88 16.14
CA ALA A 146 -2.54 -2.49 16.57
C ALA A 146 -2.10 -1.55 15.43
N VAL A 147 -1.08 -1.93 14.66
CA VAL A 147 -0.62 -1.15 13.50
C VAL A 147 -1.70 -1.10 12.40
N ALA A 148 -2.30 -2.25 12.06
CA ALA A 148 -3.38 -2.31 11.08
C ALA A 148 -4.59 -1.47 11.51
N ALA A 149 -5.00 -1.58 12.77
CA ALA A 149 -6.08 -0.79 13.36
C ALA A 149 -5.74 0.70 13.37
N GLY A 150 -4.49 1.07 13.64
CA GLY A 150 -4.02 2.45 13.56
C GLY A 150 -4.16 3.05 12.16
N PHE A 151 -3.80 2.30 11.11
CA PHE A 151 -4.02 2.74 9.72
C PHE A 151 -5.50 2.92 9.41
N VAL A 152 -6.33 1.94 9.74
CA VAL A 152 -7.78 1.97 9.51
C VAL A 152 -8.42 3.15 10.25
N ALA A 153 -8.13 3.31 11.54
CA ALA A 153 -8.65 4.40 12.36
C ALA A 153 -8.17 5.77 11.86
N GLY A 154 -6.89 5.89 11.50
CA GLY A 154 -6.33 7.13 10.94
C GLY A 154 -7.01 7.54 9.63
N VAL A 155 -7.25 6.59 8.71
CA VAL A 155 -7.99 6.84 7.47
C VAL A 155 -9.45 7.17 7.76
N ALA A 156 -10.11 6.45 8.67
CA ALA A 156 -11.51 6.68 9.00
C ALA A 156 -11.75 8.06 9.60
N VAL A 157 -10.94 8.46 10.58
CA VAL A 157 -11.01 9.79 11.19
C VAL A 157 -10.71 10.88 10.15
N SER A 158 -9.70 10.66 9.29
CA SER A 158 -9.34 11.65 8.25
C SER A 158 -10.42 11.82 7.20
N LEU A 159 -11.05 10.73 6.74
CA LEU A 159 -12.16 10.78 5.80
C LEU A 159 -13.42 11.37 6.43
N ALA A 160 -13.76 11.01 7.68
CA ALA A 160 -14.89 11.60 8.39
C ALA A 160 -14.72 13.12 8.54
N ALA A 161 -13.51 13.59 8.80
CA ALA A 161 -13.21 15.02 8.87
C ALA A 161 -13.13 15.70 7.48
N ALA A 162 -12.93 14.93 6.41
CA ALA A 162 -13.00 15.41 5.03
C ALA A 162 -14.45 15.51 4.53
N THR A 163 -15.34 14.64 5.00
CA THR A 163 -16.77 14.67 4.68
C THR A 163 -17.58 15.63 5.53
N GLY A 164 -16.98 16.25 6.57
CA GLY A 164 -17.66 17.16 7.48
C GLY A 164 -18.52 16.46 8.55
N LEU A 165 -18.38 15.14 8.71
CA LEU A 165 -19.08 14.39 9.77
C LEU A 165 -18.53 14.69 11.17
N VAL A 166 -17.26 15.07 11.25
CA VAL A 166 -16.59 15.43 12.50
C VAL A 166 -15.84 16.74 12.34
N ASP A 167 -15.53 17.35 13.48
CA ASP A 167 -14.82 18.62 13.52
C ASP A 167 -13.44 18.55 12.83
N ALA A 168 -13.06 19.67 12.21
CA ALA A 168 -11.80 19.80 11.50
C ALA A 168 -10.58 19.56 12.41
N GLY A 169 -10.72 19.80 13.72
CA GLY A 169 -9.69 19.48 14.72
C GLY A 169 -9.29 18.00 14.75
N LEU A 170 -10.19 17.08 14.40
CA LEU A 170 -9.88 15.65 14.38
C LEU A 170 -8.96 15.23 13.21
N ARG A 171 -8.73 16.10 12.22
CA ARG A 171 -7.75 15.85 11.14
C ARG A 171 -6.34 15.63 11.69
N GLN A 172 -5.99 16.36 12.76
CA GLN A 172 -4.71 16.21 13.44
C GLN A 172 -4.61 14.81 14.08
N THR A 173 -5.68 14.36 14.73
CA THR A 173 -5.77 13.02 15.34
C THR A 173 -5.60 11.93 14.28
N GLY A 174 -6.30 12.04 13.14
CA GLY A 174 -6.14 11.10 12.03
C GLY A 174 -4.70 11.02 11.53
N SER A 175 -4.05 12.18 11.35
CA SER A 175 -2.65 12.25 10.92
C SER A 175 -1.68 11.63 11.93
N LEU A 176 -1.88 11.87 13.24
CA LEU A 176 -1.09 11.25 14.31
C LEU A 176 -1.26 9.74 14.35
N LEU A 177 -2.48 9.22 14.15
CA LEU A 177 -2.74 7.79 14.10
C LEU A 177 -2.01 7.11 12.92
N ILE A 178 -2.01 7.74 11.73
CA ILE A 178 -1.26 7.24 10.57
C ILE A 178 0.24 7.22 10.86
N VAL A 179 0.78 8.31 11.40
CA VAL A 179 2.21 8.40 11.73
C VAL A 179 2.60 7.37 12.79
N ALA A 180 1.79 7.20 13.84
CA ALA A 180 1.99 6.17 14.85
C ALA A 180 1.94 4.76 14.25
N ALA A 181 1.02 4.49 13.33
CA ALA A 181 0.94 3.22 12.63
C ALA A 181 2.20 2.96 11.76
N ILE A 182 2.66 3.97 11.01
CA ILE A 182 3.92 3.91 10.25
C ILE A 182 5.08 3.60 11.18
N LEU A 183 5.25 4.34 12.28
CA LEU A 183 6.31 4.10 13.26
C LEU A 183 6.24 2.67 13.82
N GLY A 184 5.03 2.16 14.09
CA GLY A 184 4.82 0.79 14.53
C GLY A 184 5.24 -0.28 13.52
N THR A 185 5.22 0.01 12.22
CA THR A 185 5.78 -0.91 11.19
C THR A 185 7.29 -1.11 11.37
N GLY A 186 8.01 -0.10 11.86
CA GLY A 186 9.46 -0.10 12.06
C GLY A 186 9.95 -1.13 13.09
N ILE A 187 9.06 -1.59 13.98
CA ILE A 187 9.37 -2.66 14.94
C ILE A 187 9.87 -3.94 14.23
N ARG A 188 9.43 -4.18 12.98
CA ARG A 188 9.88 -5.33 12.17
C ARG A 188 11.34 -5.23 11.72
N VAL A 189 11.91 -4.02 11.71
CA VAL A 189 13.27 -3.78 11.20
C VAL A 189 14.35 -4.14 12.22
N GLN A 190 14.03 -4.32 13.50
CA GLN A 190 15.01 -4.51 14.58
C GLN A 190 16.05 -5.63 14.38
N ARG A 191 15.78 -6.60 13.50
CA ARG A 191 16.73 -7.69 13.18
C ARG A 191 17.81 -7.29 12.16
N ASP A 192 17.63 -6.19 11.43
CA ASP A 192 18.53 -5.76 10.37
C ASP A 192 19.22 -4.44 10.74
N ARG A 193 20.46 -4.54 11.24
CA ARG A 193 21.26 -3.37 11.66
C ARG A 193 21.52 -2.39 10.52
N LEU A 194 21.71 -2.87 9.30
CA LEU A 194 21.97 -2.02 8.15
C LEU A 194 20.72 -1.21 7.80
N ALA A 195 19.57 -1.87 7.71
CA ALA A 195 18.30 -1.19 7.47
C ALA A 195 17.96 -0.17 8.57
N ALA A 196 18.25 -0.51 9.84
CA ALA A 196 18.10 0.43 10.94
C ALA A 196 19.03 1.64 10.78
N SER A 197 20.30 1.44 10.40
CA SER A 197 21.26 2.52 10.18
C SER A 197 20.84 3.46 9.04
N VAL A 198 20.29 2.92 7.95
CA VAL A 198 19.74 3.72 6.84
C VAL A 198 18.55 4.55 7.32
N GLY A 199 17.64 3.98 8.10
CA GLY A 199 16.51 4.72 8.66
C GLY A 199 16.94 5.86 9.59
N VAL A 200 17.92 5.61 10.45
CA VAL A 200 18.50 6.63 11.34
C VAL A 200 19.18 7.73 10.54
N LEU A 201 19.95 7.38 9.50
CA LEU A 201 20.58 8.34 8.61
C LEU A 201 19.53 9.22 7.90
N VAL A 202 18.47 8.61 7.36
CA VAL A 202 17.38 9.32 6.68
C VAL A 202 16.61 10.23 7.65
N LEU A 203 16.38 9.79 8.89
CA LEU A 203 15.81 10.63 9.96
C LEU A 203 16.68 11.88 10.18
N PHE A 204 17.97 11.71 10.44
CA PHE A 204 18.87 12.85 10.71
C PHE A 204 19.02 13.75 9.49
N ALA A 205 19.10 13.19 8.28
CA ALA A 205 19.10 13.98 7.06
C ALA A 205 17.83 14.80 6.94
N THR A 206 16.65 14.21 7.16
CA THR A 206 15.36 14.92 7.11
C THR A 206 15.30 16.08 8.12
N LEU A 207 15.80 15.86 9.34
CA LEU A 207 15.89 16.90 10.37
C LEU A 207 16.87 18.01 9.97
N ALA A 208 18.04 17.65 9.42
CA ALA A 208 19.03 18.61 8.94
C ALA A 208 18.50 19.47 7.79
N LEU A 209 17.82 18.88 6.80
CA LEU A 209 17.17 19.61 5.71
C LEU A 209 16.07 20.54 6.24
N THR A 210 15.27 20.08 7.21
CA THR A 210 14.22 20.88 7.83
C THR A 210 14.81 22.06 8.61
N ALA A 211 15.91 21.85 9.33
CA ALA A 211 16.60 22.90 10.07
C ALA A 211 17.29 23.92 9.14
N ALA A 212 17.85 23.47 8.01
CA ALA A 212 18.48 24.34 7.03
C ALA A 212 17.46 25.19 6.25
N SER A 213 16.23 24.70 6.08
CA SER A 213 15.21 25.35 5.24
C SER A 213 13.79 25.20 5.80
N PRO A 214 13.49 25.76 7.00
CA PRO A 214 12.23 25.51 7.71
C PRO A 214 10.99 25.93 6.90
N TYR A 215 11.09 27.02 6.13
CA TYR A 215 10.01 27.46 5.24
C TYR A 215 9.73 26.46 4.11
N VAL A 216 10.77 25.99 3.42
CA VAL A 216 10.63 25.01 2.31
C VAL A 216 10.09 23.69 2.83
N ALA A 217 10.62 23.22 3.97
CA ALA A 217 10.16 21.99 4.61
C ALA A 217 8.70 22.11 5.09
N GLY A 218 8.34 23.22 5.73
CA GLY A 218 6.96 23.50 6.13
C GLY A 218 5.99 23.52 4.95
N SER A 219 6.35 24.21 3.86
CA SER A 219 5.57 24.24 2.62
C SER A 219 5.45 22.87 1.98
N ALA A 220 6.54 22.10 1.88
CA ALA A 220 6.51 20.75 1.33
C ALA A 220 5.62 19.82 2.17
N LEU A 221 5.74 19.85 3.50
CA LEU A 221 4.92 19.06 4.40
C LEU A 221 3.42 19.39 4.26
N LEU A 222 3.09 20.67 4.19
CA LEU A 222 1.69 21.11 4.07
C LEU A 222 1.15 20.81 2.67
N VAL A 223 1.88 21.13 1.62
CA VAL A 223 1.37 21.03 0.26
C VAL A 223 1.50 19.62 -0.31
N ALA A 224 2.71 19.06 -0.29
CA ALA A 224 2.99 17.77 -0.90
C ALA A 224 2.36 16.65 -0.08
N PHE A 225 2.41 16.74 1.25
CA PHE A 225 1.99 15.66 2.14
C PHE A 225 0.70 15.94 2.93
N ALA A 226 0.17 17.18 2.93
CA ALA A 226 -0.95 17.60 3.80
C ALA A 226 -0.78 17.22 5.27
N VAL A 227 0.45 17.33 5.78
CA VAL A 227 0.72 17.16 7.19
C VAL A 227 0.29 18.43 7.92
N VAL A 228 -0.68 18.31 8.82
CA VAL A 228 -1.18 19.41 9.64
C VAL A 228 -1.16 19.00 11.11
N GLY A 229 -0.52 19.81 11.96
CA GLY A 229 -0.49 19.60 13.41
C GLY A 229 0.32 18.41 13.90
N VAL A 230 1.15 17.78 13.04
CA VAL A 230 2.05 16.70 13.47
C VAL A 230 3.43 17.29 13.78
N PRO A 231 4.03 16.98 14.95
CA PRO A 231 5.40 17.36 15.26
C PRO A 231 6.40 16.91 14.17
N HIS A 232 7.25 17.81 13.69
CA HIS A 232 8.23 17.53 12.62
C HIS A 232 9.13 16.32 12.93
N LEU A 233 9.46 16.10 14.20
CA LEU A 233 10.24 14.95 14.65
C LEU A 233 9.53 13.61 14.35
N LEU A 234 8.21 13.54 14.55
CA LEU A 234 7.44 12.32 14.26
C LEU A 234 7.37 12.06 12.75
N VAL A 235 7.27 13.12 11.95
CA VAL A 235 7.28 13.00 10.48
C VAL A 235 8.64 12.50 10.01
N ALA A 236 9.74 13.12 10.46
CA ALA A 236 11.09 12.67 10.14
C ALA A 236 11.32 11.21 10.56
N ALA A 237 10.79 10.82 11.73
CA ALA A 237 10.87 9.44 12.21
C ALA A 237 10.06 8.48 11.32
N ALA A 238 8.88 8.87 10.86
CA ALA A 238 8.10 8.08 9.92
C ALA A 238 8.83 7.88 8.58
N VAL A 239 9.45 8.93 8.05
CA VAL A 239 10.28 8.85 6.82
C VAL A 239 11.45 7.89 7.02
N GLY A 240 12.18 8.01 8.14
CA GLY A 240 13.25 7.10 8.52
C GLY A 240 12.79 5.64 8.65
N VAL A 241 11.63 5.40 9.26
CA VAL A 241 11.03 4.07 9.38
C VAL A 241 10.65 3.49 8.01
N CYS A 242 10.03 4.27 7.12
CA CYS A 242 9.73 3.81 5.76
C CYS A 242 11.01 3.44 4.99
N ALA A 243 12.06 4.25 5.07
CA ALA A 243 13.34 3.96 4.44
C ALA A 243 14.00 2.69 4.99
N ALA A 244 13.95 2.50 6.32
CA ALA A 244 14.41 1.30 7.00
C ALA A 244 13.62 0.05 6.57
N VAL A 245 12.29 0.11 6.55
CA VAL A 245 11.43 -1.00 6.11
C VAL A 245 11.69 -1.32 4.64
N GLY A 246 11.77 -0.31 3.78
CA GLY A 246 12.07 -0.49 2.35
C GLY A 246 13.42 -1.15 2.11
N THR A 247 14.47 -0.68 2.80
CA THR A 247 15.82 -1.27 2.70
C THR A 247 15.83 -2.72 3.18
N ALA A 248 15.21 -3.00 4.34
CA ALA A 248 15.11 -4.37 4.86
C ALA A 248 14.33 -5.28 3.90
N ALA A 249 13.29 -4.76 3.25
CA ALA A 249 12.47 -5.50 2.30
C ALA A 249 13.24 -5.84 1.02
N VAL A 250 13.94 -4.87 0.42
CA VAL A 250 14.80 -5.09 -0.76
C VAL A 250 15.88 -6.13 -0.46
N ARG A 251 16.54 -6.05 0.70
CA ARG A 251 17.57 -7.02 1.09
C ARG A 251 17.05 -8.45 1.27
N ARG A 252 15.76 -8.61 1.55
CA ARG A 252 15.11 -9.92 1.71
C ARG A 252 14.41 -10.39 0.43
N GLY A 253 14.53 -9.64 -0.67
CA GLY A 253 13.80 -9.90 -1.92
C GLY A 253 12.29 -9.65 -1.84
N ALA A 254 11.79 -9.03 -0.76
CA ALA A 254 10.36 -8.76 -0.56
C ALA A 254 9.93 -7.46 -1.24
N TYR A 255 10.01 -7.40 -2.58
CA TYR A 255 9.84 -6.17 -3.35
C TYR A 255 8.45 -5.53 -3.20
N ALA A 256 7.40 -6.32 -3.01
CA ALA A 256 6.06 -5.82 -2.70
C ALA A 256 6.02 -5.00 -1.40
N THR A 257 6.71 -5.46 -0.35
CA THR A 257 6.83 -4.69 0.91
C THR A 257 7.66 -3.42 0.72
N ALA A 258 8.69 -3.48 -0.13
CA ALA A 258 9.49 -2.30 -0.44
C ALA A 258 8.68 -1.22 -1.18
N THR A 259 7.88 -1.60 -2.19
CA THR A 259 6.98 -0.67 -2.89
C THR A 259 5.91 -0.13 -1.96
N GLY A 260 5.37 -0.94 -1.05
CA GLY A 260 4.45 -0.49 0.00
C GLY A 260 5.05 0.58 0.91
N ALA A 261 6.30 0.39 1.36
CA ALA A 261 7.01 1.37 2.19
C ALA A 261 7.28 2.67 1.42
N CYS A 262 7.69 2.57 0.15
CA CYS A 262 7.83 3.74 -0.73
C CYS A 262 6.50 4.47 -0.92
N LEU A 263 5.39 3.74 -1.10
CA LEU A 263 4.06 4.31 -1.27
C LEU A 263 3.62 5.08 -0.02
N LEU A 264 3.84 4.52 1.18
CA LEU A 264 3.58 5.21 2.45
C LEU A 264 4.41 6.49 2.60
N LEU A 265 5.64 6.52 2.06
CA LEU A 265 6.50 7.70 2.07
C LEU A 265 5.92 8.80 1.17
N VAL A 266 5.43 8.47 -0.04
CA VAL A 266 4.98 9.46 -1.03
C VAL A 266 3.49 9.83 -0.96
N ALA A 267 2.65 9.01 -0.31
CA ALA A 267 1.19 9.20 -0.27
C ALA A 267 0.75 10.41 0.56
N GLY A 268 1.51 10.77 1.59
CA GLY A 268 1.13 11.81 2.56
C GLY A 268 -0.06 11.42 3.44
N MET A 269 -0.75 12.41 3.99
CA MET A 269 -1.89 12.21 4.88
C MET A 269 -3.18 11.96 4.09
N PRO A 270 -4.05 11.04 4.55
CA PRO A 270 -5.25 10.60 3.84
C PRO A 270 -6.43 11.59 3.97
N VAL A 271 -6.17 12.87 3.65
CA VAL A 271 -7.17 13.95 3.70
C VAL A 271 -8.09 13.99 2.47
N THR A 272 -7.85 13.13 1.49
CA THR A 272 -8.66 12.94 0.28
C THR A 272 -8.75 11.46 -0.09
N PHE A 273 -9.76 11.07 -0.88
CA PHE A 273 -9.92 9.68 -1.33
C PHE A 273 -8.69 9.11 -2.04
N PRO A 274 -8.07 9.78 -3.05
CA PRO A 274 -6.87 9.24 -3.68
C PRO A 274 -5.73 8.97 -2.70
N ARG A 275 -5.52 9.86 -1.71
CA ARG A 275 -4.48 9.67 -0.69
C ARG A 275 -4.82 8.57 0.30
N ALA A 276 -6.09 8.45 0.70
CA ALA A 276 -6.56 7.34 1.52
C ALA A 276 -6.31 6.00 0.82
N LEU A 277 -6.64 5.88 -0.47
CA LEU A 277 -6.37 4.66 -1.24
C LEU A 277 -4.87 4.37 -1.33
N ALA A 278 -4.03 5.38 -1.58
CA ALA A 278 -2.57 5.20 -1.62
C ALA A 278 -2.01 4.73 -0.26
N VAL A 279 -2.46 5.34 0.86
CA VAL A 279 -2.04 4.92 2.21
C VAL A 279 -2.50 3.49 2.51
N LEU A 280 -3.76 3.14 2.19
CA LEU A 280 -4.30 1.80 2.42
C LEU A 280 -3.61 0.75 1.56
N LEU A 281 -3.32 1.06 0.29
CA LEU A 281 -2.54 0.22 -0.60
C LEU A 281 -1.14 -0.02 -0.04
N GLY A 282 -0.47 1.03 0.45
CA GLY A 282 0.86 0.94 1.05
C GLY A 282 0.85 0.11 2.33
N ALA A 283 -0.14 0.33 3.19
CA ALA A 283 -0.37 -0.46 4.39
C ALA A 283 -0.64 -1.93 4.06
N ALA A 284 -1.47 -2.22 3.04
CA ALA A 284 -1.74 -3.59 2.60
C ALA A 284 -0.47 -4.30 2.14
N LEU A 285 0.34 -3.66 1.30
CA LEU A 285 1.61 -4.21 0.80
C LEU A 285 2.67 -4.42 1.90
N VAL A 286 2.67 -3.59 2.94
CA VAL A 286 3.60 -3.72 4.09
C VAL A 286 3.12 -4.76 5.11
N LEU A 287 1.81 -4.83 5.35
CA LEU A 287 1.25 -5.62 6.44
C LEU A 287 0.81 -7.02 6.02
N LEU A 288 0.41 -7.23 4.77
CA LEU A 288 0.01 -8.53 4.26
C LEU A 288 1.24 -9.34 3.82
N PRO A 289 1.35 -10.64 4.19
CA PRO A 289 2.41 -11.49 3.70
C PRO A 289 2.22 -11.74 2.21
N THR A 290 3.30 -11.81 1.42
CA THR A 290 3.25 -12.21 0.00
C THR A 290 2.60 -13.58 -0.18
N GLY A 291 2.82 -14.53 0.76
CA GLY A 291 2.14 -15.83 0.76
C GLY A 291 0.63 -15.79 1.07
N ALA A 292 0.08 -14.64 1.49
CA ALA A 292 -1.37 -14.46 1.54
C ALA A 292 -1.95 -14.02 0.18
N LEU A 293 -1.09 -13.52 -0.72
CA LEU A 293 -1.47 -13.14 -2.07
C LEU A 293 -1.41 -14.37 -2.98
N VAL A 294 -0.34 -15.17 -2.91
CA VAL A 294 -0.20 -16.37 -3.75
C VAL A 294 -1.10 -17.53 -3.27
N PRO A 295 -1.94 -18.12 -4.13
CA PRO A 295 -2.66 -19.37 -3.81
C PRO A 295 -1.66 -20.49 -3.51
N VAL A 296 -1.79 -21.17 -2.36
CA VAL A 296 -1.03 -22.38 -2.08
C VAL A 296 -1.61 -23.50 -2.93
N ASP A 297 -0.80 -24.11 -3.80
CA ASP A 297 -1.19 -25.29 -4.55
C ASP A 297 -1.28 -26.48 -3.58
N ASN A 298 -2.50 -26.82 -3.18
CA ASN A 298 -2.77 -27.89 -2.21
C ASN A 298 -2.50 -29.30 -2.78
N ARG A 299 -2.11 -29.43 -4.05
CA ARG A 299 -1.83 -30.75 -4.67
C ARG A 299 -0.80 -31.58 -3.91
N ASN A 300 0.23 -30.95 -3.36
CA ASN A 300 1.30 -31.68 -2.68
C ASN A 300 0.92 -32.14 -1.26
N GLN A 301 -0.14 -31.59 -0.65
CA GLN A 301 -0.59 -32.03 0.67
C GLN A 301 -1.32 -33.38 0.61
N ASN A 302 -2.06 -33.63 -0.48
CA ASN A 302 -2.79 -34.88 -0.66
C ASN A 302 -1.85 -36.07 -0.94
N GLU A 303 -0.70 -35.86 -1.59
CA GLU A 303 0.26 -36.93 -1.86
C GLU A 303 0.96 -37.43 -0.59
N THR A 304 1.19 -36.54 0.39
CA THR A 304 1.74 -36.93 1.69
C THR A 304 0.74 -37.62 2.61
N GLU A 305 -0.56 -37.39 2.43
CA GLU A 305 -1.61 -38.01 3.26
C GLU A 305 -2.02 -39.40 2.74
N VAL A 306 -1.80 -39.69 1.45
CA VAL A 306 -2.04 -41.02 0.86
C VAL A 306 -0.85 -41.97 1.08
N ALA A 307 0.32 -41.44 1.42
CA ALA A 307 1.53 -42.23 1.67
C ALA A 307 1.68 -42.68 3.15
N SER A 308 0.76 -42.32 4.04
CA SER A 308 0.76 -42.66 5.47
C SER A 308 -0.41 -43.55 5.86
#